data_AF-A0AA36IQ88-F1
#
_entry.id   AF-A0AA36IQ88-F1
#
_cell.length_a   1.000
_cell.length_b   1.000
_cell.length_c   1.000
_cell.angle_alpha   90.00
_cell.angle_beta   90.00
_cell.angle_gamma   90.00
#
_symmetry.space_group_name_H-M   'P 1'
#
loop_
_entity.id
_entity.type
_entity.pdbx_description
1 polymer ?
#
loop_
_entity_poly.entity_id
_entity_poly.type
_entity_poly.pdbx_seq_one_letter_code
_entity_poly.pdbx_strand_id
1 'polypeptide(L)'
;MRPKHRPAWFTDAVLHKLRGKEKAARGAWKKQLQEDPAMRGVLLWQLSTLAQTVQEILTELDFVQDGPFAANPGSPLRWLDVNMYHVCQHFILPMTKEQECSYVELVASDLQPPEWMVSHAWSTQFAATASMLAKHSSSRNQEEDSAHSWKQTSYWCCTLANNQHDLSPLREADLLKTPFARVLLSNACAGTVLLCDTAVTPLRRVWCVFEAHLTQLLRSGHAKLSNKCSHFMDLVAFHEGQSVSESVAILQDGLVGWHEISAGLARFPLEVARVGTTVDVRMAQATLQCDRRAIMNHIAFGKASQDVPAIDHSSYDELNVFVHSAFASAELYRLACERPAGCVERARELLAMGADPNSFVREGNTAILALVGADPTQPTPADLPLLQEMVSLLVASGARLNHVNSHMQTALDHIIATDEASPAAVFLRSQGAVSFEESASAAEELWNSRIKAVLRRGGFGAPTDEDRSHSKPTQAFGGAGGGGSGAKLLGRAEQSLREVASLTKIYPASVCSIETPSGPHDKLGLRGKAVLAALKAAGAPNPFELRCSGPYHPRGSLPLLRVQISLVDKSNPSEAQATNRGLQDVTSIATLPERALSLRRTSA
;
A
#
# COMPACT_ATOMS: atom_id res chain seq x y z
N MET A 1 -31.53 -20.44 30.71
CA MET A 1 -30.40 -21.24 31.23
C MET A 1 -29.15 -20.79 30.48
N ARG A 2 -28.07 -20.42 31.16
CA ARG A 2 -26.80 -20.09 30.46
C ARG A 2 -26.26 -21.39 29.82
N PRO A 3 -25.78 -21.37 28.56
CA PRO A 3 -25.11 -22.53 27.98
C PRO A 3 -23.95 -22.97 28.88
N LYS A 4 -23.82 -24.27 29.17
CA LYS A 4 -22.83 -24.82 30.13
C LYS A 4 -21.37 -24.51 29.77
N HIS A 5 -21.09 -23.95 28.59
CA HIS A 5 -19.74 -23.74 28.05
C HIS A 5 -19.41 -22.28 27.77
N ARG A 6 -20.28 -21.32 28.11
CA ARG A 6 -20.03 -19.90 27.83
C ARG A 6 -19.24 -19.26 28.99
N PRO A 7 -18.10 -18.58 28.74
CA PRO A 7 -17.39 -17.85 29.78
C PRO A 7 -18.29 -16.81 30.47
N ALA A 8 -18.05 -16.55 31.76
CA ALA A 8 -18.88 -15.63 32.54
C ALA A 8 -18.92 -14.21 31.94
N TRP A 9 -17.81 -13.75 31.35
CA TRP A 9 -17.70 -12.45 30.68
C TRP A 9 -18.45 -12.38 29.35
N PHE A 10 -18.65 -13.51 28.67
CA PHE A 10 -19.29 -13.51 27.36
C PHE A 10 -20.81 -13.54 27.53
N THR A 11 -21.42 -12.37 27.69
CA THR A 11 -22.87 -12.20 27.86
C THR A 11 -23.58 -11.91 26.55
N ASP A 12 -24.92 -11.99 26.52
CA ASP A 12 -25.70 -11.58 25.34
C ASP A 12 -25.51 -10.10 24.99
N ALA A 13 -25.25 -9.26 25.99
CA ALA A 13 -24.92 -7.85 25.78
C ALA A 13 -23.59 -7.68 25.02
N VAL A 14 -22.56 -8.47 25.38
CA VAL A 14 -21.28 -8.47 24.66
C VAL A 14 -21.46 -8.97 23.22
N LEU A 15 -22.20 -10.06 23.01
CA LEU A 15 -22.47 -10.57 21.66
C LEU A 15 -23.27 -9.56 20.82
N HIS A 16 -24.25 -8.89 21.41
CA HIS A 16 -25.01 -7.83 20.74
C HIS A 16 -24.12 -6.63 20.38
N LYS A 17 -23.20 -6.23 21.28
CA LYS A 17 -22.20 -5.20 21.00
C LYS A 17 -21.33 -5.59 19.79
N LEU A 18 -20.82 -6.82 19.75
CA LEU A 18 -19.98 -7.32 18.66
C LEU A 18 -20.71 -7.43 17.31
N ARG A 19 -22.02 -7.72 17.31
CA ARG A 19 -22.85 -7.84 16.09
C ARG A 19 -23.36 -6.50 15.54
N GLY A 20 -23.36 -5.45 16.34
CA GLY A 20 -24.00 -4.18 15.97
C GLY A 20 -25.53 -4.24 15.97
N LYS A 21 -26.18 -3.17 15.50
CA LYS A 21 -27.64 -2.94 15.61
C LYS A 21 -28.48 -3.52 14.45
N GLU A 22 -27.89 -4.16 13.45
CA GLU A 22 -28.62 -4.53 12.23
C GLU A 22 -29.45 -5.82 12.35
N LYS A 23 -30.65 -5.79 11.76
CA LYS A 23 -31.53 -6.95 11.64
C LYS A 23 -30.98 -7.90 10.59
N ALA A 24 -30.64 -9.13 11.00
CA ALA A 24 -30.19 -10.18 10.10
C ALA A 24 -31.17 -10.38 8.92
N ALA A 25 -30.69 -10.17 7.69
CA ALA A 25 -31.39 -10.58 6.48
C ALA A 25 -31.48 -12.12 6.42
N ARG A 26 -32.54 -12.65 5.78
CA ARG A 26 -32.86 -14.08 5.77
C ARG A 26 -31.79 -14.93 5.04
N GLY A 27 -31.17 -15.86 5.79
CA GLY A 27 -30.72 -17.21 5.38
C GLY A 27 -29.58 -17.39 4.38
N ALA A 28 -29.70 -16.86 3.16
CA ALA A 28 -28.88 -17.32 2.02
C ALA A 28 -27.39 -16.98 2.13
N TRP A 29 -27.06 -15.77 2.60
CA TRP A 29 -25.68 -15.32 2.79
C TRP A 29 -24.93 -16.11 3.88
N LYS A 30 -25.63 -16.60 4.91
CA LYS A 30 -25.02 -17.38 6.00
C LYS A 30 -24.43 -18.68 5.48
N LYS A 31 -25.15 -19.36 4.57
CA LYS A 31 -24.67 -20.59 3.95
C LYS A 31 -23.39 -20.33 3.15
N GLN A 32 -23.36 -19.26 2.35
CA GLN A 32 -22.18 -18.91 1.57
C GLN A 32 -20.98 -18.51 2.47
N LEU A 33 -21.23 -17.77 3.56
CA LEU A 33 -20.19 -17.43 4.53
C LEU A 33 -19.63 -18.66 5.25
N GLN A 34 -20.49 -19.64 5.54
CA GLN A 34 -20.12 -20.93 6.12
C GLN A 34 -19.29 -21.77 5.13
N GLU A 35 -19.68 -21.82 3.86
CA GLU A 35 -19.04 -22.67 2.85
C GLU A 35 -17.72 -22.09 2.29
N ASP A 36 -17.54 -20.77 2.32
CA ASP A 36 -16.35 -20.12 1.73
C ASP A 36 -15.58 -19.25 2.74
N PRO A 37 -14.54 -19.81 3.38
CA PRO A 37 -13.68 -19.05 4.29
C PRO A 37 -12.97 -17.85 3.65
N ALA A 38 -12.81 -17.80 2.32
CA ALA A 38 -12.22 -16.66 1.64
C ALA A 38 -13.16 -15.44 1.58
N MET A 39 -14.47 -15.64 1.81
CA MET A 39 -15.48 -14.57 1.85
C MET A 39 -15.70 -14.00 3.26
N ARG A 40 -14.97 -14.51 4.25
CA ARG A 40 -15.08 -14.13 5.66
C ARG A 40 -14.19 -12.93 5.99
N GLY A 41 -14.52 -11.78 5.43
CA GLY A 41 -13.88 -10.53 5.83
C GLY A 41 -14.48 -9.97 7.12
N VAL A 42 -13.61 -9.49 8.01
CA VAL A 42 -14.00 -8.71 9.18
C VAL A 42 -14.01 -7.23 8.81
N LEU A 43 -15.11 -6.55 9.09
CA LEU A 43 -15.17 -5.10 8.92
C LEU A 43 -14.32 -4.42 9.98
N LEU A 44 -13.69 -3.30 9.64
CA LEU A 44 -12.84 -2.59 10.58
C LEU A 44 -13.58 -2.17 11.85
N TRP A 45 -14.85 -1.78 11.77
CA TRP A 45 -15.64 -1.50 12.97
C TRP A 45 -15.80 -2.74 13.85
N GLN A 46 -16.02 -3.94 13.28
CA GLN A 46 -16.12 -5.19 14.05
C GLN A 46 -14.80 -5.53 14.73
N LEU A 47 -13.67 -5.33 14.02
CA LEU A 47 -12.33 -5.52 14.58
C LEU A 47 -12.07 -4.52 15.72
N SER A 48 -12.45 -3.26 15.53
CA SER A 48 -12.29 -2.20 16.54
C SER A 48 -13.16 -2.49 17.77
N THR A 49 -14.39 -2.97 17.57
CA THR A 49 -15.26 -3.39 18.67
C THR A 49 -14.72 -4.61 19.40
N LEU A 50 -14.12 -5.58 18.69
CA LEU A 50 -13.40 -6.69 19.32
C LEU A 50 -12.23 -6.19 20.18
N ALA A 51 -11.39 -5.29 19.65
CA ALA A 51 -10.27 -4.71 20.38
C ALA A 51 -10.72 -4.01 21.66
N GLN A 52 -11.78 -3.17 21.59
CA GLN A 52 -12.36 -2.50 22.75
C GLN A 52 -12.91 -3.51 23.77
N THR A 53 -13.64 -4.54 23.33
CA THR A 53 -14.17 -5.58 24.22
C THR A 53 -13.06 -6.36 24.91
N VAL A 54 -11.99 -6.73 24.21
CA VAL A 54 -10.83 -7.39 24.81
C VAL A 54 -10.19 -6.49 25.87
N GLN A 55 -9.98 -5.21 25.57
CA GLN A 55 -9.40 -4.25 26.51
C GLN A 55 -10.26 -4.06 27.78
N GLU A 56 -11.58 -3.92 27.62
CA GLU A 56 -12.54 -3.82 28.73
C GLU A 56 -12.47 -5.05 29.63
N ILE A 57 -12.52 -6.26 29.03
CA ILE A 57 -12.49 -7.52 29.79
C ILE A 57 -11.18 -7.70 30.56
N LEU A 58 -10.04 -7.36 29.95
CA LEU A 58 -8.73 -7.44 30.63
C LEU A 58 -8.57 -6.41 31.76
N THR A 59 -9.41 -5.38 31.78
CA THR A 59 -9.43 -4.40 32.89
C THR A 59 -10.25 -4.93 34.07
N GLU A 60 -11.25 -5.76 33.81
CA GLU A 60 -12.16 -6.29 34.83
C GLU A 60 -11.74 -7.66 35.37
N LEU A 61 -11.02 -8.46 34.58
CA LEU A 61 -10.68 -9.84 34.87
C LEU A 61 -9.19 -10.11 34.73
N ASP A 62 -8.66 -10.91 35.65
CA ASP A 62 -7.28 -11.38 35.60
C ASP A 62 -7.14 -12.54 34.62
N PHE A 63 -6.42 -12.29 33.53
CA PHE A 63 -5.88 -13.32 32.67
C PHE A 63 -4.39 -13.46 32.95
N VAL A 64 -3.87 -14.68 32.90
CA VAL A 64 -2.43 -14.94 33.00
C VAL A 64 -1.88 -15.21 31.61
N GLN A 65 -0.64 -14.80 31.38
CA GLN A 65 0.09 -15.23 30.20
C GLN A 65 0.38 -16.73 30.35
N ASP A 66 -0.17 -17.55 29.47
CA ASP A 66 0.06 -18.99 29.45
C ASP A 66 0.40 -19.51 28.05
N GLY A 67 0.87 -20.76 27.98
CA GLY A 67 1.22 -21.40 26.71
C GLY A 67 2.60 -21.01 26.14
N PRO A 68 2.96 -21.55 24.96
CA PRO A 68 4.29 -21.44 24.39
C PRO A 68 4.64 -20.06 23.81
N PHE A 69 3.67 -19.13 23.80
CA PHE A 69 3.83 -17.78 23.24
C PHE A 69 3.71 -16.69 24.30
N ALA A 70 3.61 -17.06 25.58
CA ALA A 70 3.67 -16.15 26.69
C ALA A 70 5.09 -15.58 26.82
N ALA A 71 5.23 -14.25 26.76
CA ALA A 71 6.51 -13.60 26.99
C ALA A 71 6.99 -13.82 28.44
N ASN A 72 6.05 -13.76 29.39
CA ASN A 72 6.29 -13.95 30.81
C ASN A 72 5.24 -14.90 31.42
N PRO A 73 5.41 -16.24 31.26
CA PRO A 73 4.45 -17.22 31.75
C PRO A 73 4.08 -17.01 33.23
N GLY A 74 2.78 -17.05 33.54
CA GLY A 74 2.23 -16.88 34.88
C GLY A 74 2.06 -15.43 35.34
N SER A 75 2.57 -14.44 34.59
CA SER A 75 2.32 -13.02 34.87
C SER A 75 0.93 -12.57 34.37
N PRO A 76 0.35 -11.48 34.90
CA PRO A 76 -0.89 -10.91 34.38
C PRO A 76 -0.76 -10.48 32.90
N LEU A 77 -1.73 -10.86 32.08
CA LEU A 77 -1.84 -10.45 30.68
C LEU A 77 -2.46 -9.05 30.60
N ARG A 78 -1.68 -8.07 30.13
CA ARG A 78 -2.15 -6.68 29.99
C ARG A 78 -2.47 -6.36 28.55
N TRP A 79 -3.30 -5.34 28.31
CA TRP A 79 -3.74 -4.92 26.97
C TRP A 79 -2.60 -4.76 25.95
N LEU A 80 -1.49 -4.14 26.36
CA LEU A 80 -0.34 -3.92 25.47
C LEU A 80 0.53 -5.18 25.26
N ASP A 81 0.32 -6.23 26.06
CA ASP A 81 1.02 -7.53 25.93
C ASP A 81 0.19 -8.55 25.14
N VAL A 82 -1.08 -8.23 24.84
CA VAL A 82 -1.98 -9.11 24.08
C VAL A 82 -1.53 -9.17 22.63
N ASN A 83 -1.44 -10.39 22.10
CA ASN A 83 -1.18 -10.67 20.69
C ASN A 83 -2.30 -11.59 20.15
N MET A 84 -2.24 -11.99 18.88
CA MET A 84 -3.30 -12.80 18.28
C MET A 84 -3.38 -14.24 18.82
N TYR A 85 -2.31 -14.79 19.42
CA TYR A 85 -2.41 -16.06 20.15
C TYR A 85 -3.31 -15.91 21.37
N HIS A 86 -3.06 -14.88 22.20
CA HIS A 86 -3.89 -14.56 23.37
C HIS A 86 -5.34 -14.27 22.99
N VAL A 87 -5.57 -13.48 21.92
CA VAL A 87 -6.92 -13.18 21.42
C VAL A 87 -7.62 -14.46 20.99
N CYS A 88 -6.95 -15.33 20.24
CA CYS A 88 -7.52 -16.59 19.77
C CYS A 88 -7.93 -17.49 20.94
N GLN A 89 -7.00 -17.74 21.88
CA GLN A 89 -7.16 -18.66 22.99
C GLN A 89 -8.18 -18.19 24.03
N HIS A 90 -8.10 -16.94 24.47
CA HIS A 90 -8.90 -16.46 25.60
C HIS A 90 -10.22 -15.83 25.17
N PHE A 91 -10.38 -15.44 23.90
CA PHE A 91 -11.57 -14.73 23.44
C PHE A 91 -12.24 -15.44 22.26
N ILE A 92 -11.56 -15.65 21.13
CA ILE A 92 -12.20 -16.17 19.91
C ILE A 92 -12.73 -17.59 20.11
N LEU A 93 -11.88 -18.52 20.55
CA LEU A 93 -12.28 -19.92 20.76
C LEU A 93 -13.45 -20.04 21.75
N PRO A 94 -13.43 -19.40 22.93
CA PRO A 94 -14.56 -19.43 23.84
C PRO A 94 -15.84 -18.79 23.29
N MET A 95 -15.75 -17.67 22.57
CA MET A 95 -16.93 -17.00 21.99
C MET A 95 -17.61 -17.84 20.91
N THR A 96 -16.81 -18.55 20.12
CA THR A 96 -17.29 -19.31 18.96
C THR A 96 -17.61 -20.77 19.29
N LYS A 97 -17.33 -21.23 20.52
CA LYS A 97 -17.43 -22.64 20.89
C LYS A 97 -18.82 -23.24 20.74
N GLU A 98 -19.88 -22.47 21.01
CA GLU A 98 -21.26 -22.98 20.92
C GLU A 98 -21.66 -23.35 19.49
N GLN A 99 -21.12 -22.65 18.49
CA GLN A 99 -21.43 -22.85 17.07
C GLN A 99 -20.28 -23.52 16.30
N GLU A 100 -19.13 -23.73 16.95
CA GLU A 100 -17.88 -24.23 16.36
C GLU A 100 -17.58 -23.59 15.00
N CYS A 101 -17.66 -22.26 14.95
CA CYS A 101 -17.51 -21.45 13.73
C CYS A 101 -16.34 -20.46 13.85
N SER A 102 -16.04 -19.72 12.78
CA SER A 102 -15.12 -18.59 12.83
C SER A 102 -15.71 -17.38 13.56
N TYR A 103 -14.86 -16.43 13.96
CA TYR A 103 -15.32 -15.18 14.56
C TYR A 103 -16.20 -14.38 13.59
N VAL A 104 -15.81 -14.31 12.32
CA VAL A 104 -16.58 -13.58 11.30
C VAL A 104 -17.97 -14.18 11.12
N GLU A 105 -18.10 -15.51 11.08
CA GLU A 105 -19.43 -16.17 11.03
C GLU A 105 -20.31 -15.82 12.24
N LEU A 106 -19.71 -15.62 13.41
CA LEU A 106 -20.43 -15.28 14.63
C LEU A 106 -20.97 -13.84 14.62
N VAL A 107 -20.21 -12.88 14.07
CA VAL A 107 -20.49 -11.43 14.17
C VAL A 107 -21.04 -10.79 12.90
N ALA A 108 -20.84 -11.41 11.74
CA ALA A 108 -21.30 -10.92 10.45
C ALA A 108 -22.82 -10.71 10.39
N SER A 109 -23.25 -9.62 9.76
CA SER A 109 -24.65 -9.35 9.42
C SER A 109 -24.98 -9.62 7.94
N ASP A 110 -23.97 -9.70 7.08
CA ASP A 110 -24.06 -9.98 5.64
C ASP A 110 -22.76 -10.63 5.11
N LEU A 111 -22.72 -10.94 3.81
CA LEU A 111 -21.48 -11.21 3.09
C LEU A 111 -20.55 -10.00 3.18
N GLN A 112 -19.33 -10.25 3.65
CA GLN A 112 -18.29 -9.24 3.79
C GLN A 112 -17.06 -9.68 2.99
N PRO A 113 -17.13 -9.72 1.65
CA PRO A 113 -15.97 -10.08 0.83
C PRO A 113 -14.77 -9.21 1.24
N PRO A 114 -13.61 -9.81 1.53
CA PRO A 114 -12.43 -9.03 1.91
C PRO A 114 -11.96 -8.11 0.77
N GLU A 115 -11.76 -6.84 1.10
CA GLU A 115 -11.10 -5.89 0.22
C GLU A 115 -9.57 -6.01 0.34
N TRP A 116 -9.08 -6.47 1.50
CA TRP A 116 -7.66 -6.56 1.79
C TRP A 116 -7.32 -7.87 2.49
N MET A 117 -6.23 -8.48 2.06
CA MET A 117 -5.60 -9.61 2.76
C MET A 117 -4.67 -9.07 3.85
N VAL A 118 -4.79 -9.56 5.09
CA VAL A 118 -3.87 -9.19 6.18
C VAL A 118 -2.79 -10.25 6.33
N SER A 119 -1.56 -9.90 5.96
CA SER A 119 -0.36 -10.71 6.22
C SER A 119 0.29 -10.26 7.52
N HIS A 120 0.24 -11.10 8.55
CA HIS A 120 0.70 -10.73 9.90
C HIS A 120 1.39 -11.87 10.66
N ALA A 121 2.15 -11.52 11.69
CA ALA A 121 2.60 -12.46 12.70
C ALA A 121 1.57 -12.50 13.84
N TRP A 122 1.19 -13.68 14.31
CA TRP A 122 0.27 -13.77 15.46
C TRP A 122 0.90 -13.25 16.76
N SER A 123 2.24 -13.14 16.80
CA SER A 123 2.99 -12.52 17.90
C SER A 123 2.88 -11.00 17.92
N THR A 124 2.47 -10.36 16.82
CA THR A 124 2.27 -8.91 16.79
C THR A 124 1.17 -8.51 17.78
N GLN A 125 1.41 -7.43 18.53
CA GLN A 125 0.47 -6.91 19.51
C GLN A 125 -0.90 -6.63 18.85
N PHE A 126 -1.98 -7.02 19.53
CA PHE A 126 -3.33 -6.87 18.99
C PHE A 126 -3.76 -5.40 18.94
N ALA A 127 -3.36 -4.61 19.95
CA ALA A 127 -3.53 -3.16 19.93
C ALA A 127 -2.88 -2.55 18.68
N ALA A 128 -1.63 -2.92 18.40
CA ALA A 128 -0.91 -2.46 17.21
C ALA A 128 -1.60 -2.93 15.92
N THR A 129 -2.02 -4.19 15.85
CA THR A 129 -2.75 -4.75 14.71
C THR A 129 -4.01 -3.94 14.39
N ALA A 130 -4.83 -3.63 15.41
CA ALA A 130 -6.04 -2.84 15.25
C ALA A 130 -5.75 -1.41 14.78
N SER A 131 -4.76 -0.74 15.39
CA SER A 131 -4.35 0.62 15.01
C SER A 131 -3.74 0.68 13.60
N MET A 132 -2.93 -0.31 13.23
CA MET A 132 -2.34 -0.43 11.90
C MET A 132 -3.42 -0.58 10.81
N LEU A 133 -4.41 -1.46 11.02
CA LEU A 133 -5.51 -1.62 10.09
C LEU A 133 -6.44 -0.39 10.05
N ALA A 134 -6.63 0.30 11.18
CA ALA A 134 -7.39 1.54 11.21
C ALA A 134 -6.71 2.68 10.43
N LYS A 135 -5.40 2.83 10.58
CA LYS A 135 -4.59 3.79 9.83
C LYS A 135 -4.56 3.44 8.34
N HIS A 136 -4.39 2.16 8.00
CA HIS A 136 -4.46 1.69 6.61
C HIS A 136 -5.81 2.03 5.98
N SER A 137 -6.91 1.72 6.67
CA SER A 137 -8.25 1.97 6.17
C SER A 137 -8.55 3.44 5.89
N SER A 138 -8.23 4.32 6.84
CA SER A 138 -8.41 5.76 6.68
C SER A 138 -7.45 6.37 5.65
N SER A 139 -6.30 5.74 5.41
CA SER A 139 -5.40 6.17 4.33
C SER A 139 -5.92 5.80 2.94
N ARG A 140 -6.61 4.66 2.80
CA ARG A 140 -7.15 4.17 1.51
C ARG A 140 -8.57 4.65 1.24
N ASN A 141 -9.27 5.21 2.24
CA ASN A 141 -10.64 5.69 2.11
C ASN A 141 -10.87 7.00 2.86
N GLN A 142 -11.44 8.03 2.21
CA GLN A 142 -11.90 9.23 2.94
C GLN A 142 -13.27 9.01 3.58
N GLU A 143 -13.53 9.76 4.64
CA GLU A 143 -14.88 10.02 5.13
C GLU A 143 -15.65 10.82 4.08
N GLU A 144 -16.55 10.16 3.34
CA GLU A 144 -17.65 10.88 2.70
C GLU A 144 -18.66 11.31 3.78
N ASP A 145 -19.57 12.23 3.45
CA ASP A 145 -20.72 12.62 4.30
C ASP A 145 -21.59 11.42 4.77
N SER A 146 -21.34 10.21 4.26
CA SER A 146 -21.75 8.97 4.90
C SER A 146 -20.78 8.62 6.03
N ALA A 147 -21.18 8.94 7.27
CA ALA A 147 -20.38 8.97 8.50
C ALA A 147 -19.53 7.72 8.91
N HIS A 148 -19.29 6.73 8.05
CA HIS A 148 -18.69 5.44 8.39
C HIS A 148 -17.86 4.75 7.27
N SER A 149 -17.52 5.39 6.14
CA SER A 149 -16.94 4.71 4.96
C SER A 149 -15.69 3.86 5.25
N TRP A 150 -14.64 4.41 5.89
CA TRP A 150 -13.41 3.67 6.19
C TRP A 150 -13.59 2.59 7.26
N LYS A 151 -14.62 2.72 8.10
CA LYS A 151 -14.98 1.69 9.10
C LYS A 151 -15.62 0.46 8.46
N GLN A 152 -16.11 0.59 7.23
CA GLN A 152 -16.69 -0.51 6.44
C GLN A 152 -15.64 -1.25 5.59
N THR A 153 -14.37 -0.87 5.65
CA THR A 153 -13.35 -1.64 4.93
C THR A 153 -13.24 -3.04 5.50
N SER A 154 -13.31 -4.03 4.61
CA SER A 154 -13.31 -5.44 4.96
C SER A 154 -11.91 -6.06 4.82
N TYR A 155 -11.46 -6.73 5.88
CA TYR A 155 -10.15 -7.36 5.96
C TYR A 155 -10.27 -8.87 6.14
N TRP A 156 -9.47 -9.65 5.41
CA TRP A 156 -9.30 -11.06 5.72
C TRP A 156 -8.14 -11.21 6.70
N CYS A 157 -8.45 -11.62 7.92
CA CYS A 157 -7.47 -11.86 8.98
C CYS A 157 -7.55 -13.33 9.40
N CYS A 158 -6.48 -14.09 9.19
CA CYS A 158 -6.50 -15.56 9.30
C CYS A 158 -7.04 -16.10 10.64
N THR A 159 -6.77 -15.41 11.76
CA THR A 159 -7.28 -15.74 13.10
C THR A 159 -8.79 -15.57 13.25
N LEU A 160 -9.38 -14.64 12.48
CA LEU A 160 -10.79 -14.25 12.61
C LEU A 160 -11.66 -14.92 11.54
N ALA A 161 -11.11 -15.13 10.35
CA ALA A 161 -11.79 -15.71 9.20
C ALA A 161 -11.82 -17.24 9.24
N ASN A 162 -10.72 -17.89 9.65
CA ASN A 162 -10.69 -19.36 9.73
C ASN A 162 -11.47 -19.84 10.96
N ASN A 163 -12.11 -20.99 10.83
CA ASN A 163 -12.72 -21.68 11.96
C ASN A 163 -11.61 -22.26 12.86
N GLN A 164 -11.35 -21.64 14.00
CA GLN A 164 -10.27 -22.08 14.89
C GLN A 164 -10.56 -23.43 15.57
N HIS A 165 -11.80 -23.93 15.50
CA HIS A 165 -12.18 -25.27 15.94
C HIS A 165 -11.90 -26.34 14.87
N ASP A 166 -11.84 -25.94 13.59
CA ASP A 166 -11.56 -26.83 12.46
C ASP A 166 -10.71 -26.13 11.38
N LEU A 167 -9.41 -26.44 11.41
CA LEU A 167 -8.43 -25.95 10.44
C LEU A 167 -8.23 -26.92 9.26
N SER A 168 -9.09 -27.93 9.08
CA SER A 168 -9.00 -28.85 7.95
C SER A 168 -9.00 -28.17 6.57
N PRO A 169 -9.69 -27.02 6.33
CA PRO A 169 -9.60 -26.30 5.05
C PRO A 169 -8.20 -25.74 4.72
N LEU A 170 -7.29 -25.69 5.70
CA LEU A 170 -5.90 -25.27 5.48
C LEU A 170 -5.02 -26.42 4.99
N ARG A 171 -5.50 -27.67 5.08
CA ARG A 171 -4.78 -28.89 4.69
C ARG A 171 -5.06 -29.32 3.25
N GLU A 172 -5.54 -28.40 2.43
CA GLU A 172 -5.76 -28.63 1.00
C GLU A 172 -4.46 -29.04 0.30
N ALA A 173 -4.53 -30.11 -0.50
CA ALA A 173 -3.35 -30.59 -1.24
C ALA A 173 -2.88 -29.57 -2.30
N ASP A 174 -3.83 -28.79 -2.84
CA ASP A 174 -3.57 -27.66 -3.72
C ASP A 174 -3.61 -26.37 -2.91
N LEU A 175 -2.45 -25.77 -2.67
CA LEU A 175 -2.33 -24.53 -1.90
C LEU A 175 -3.17 -23.38 -2.49
N LEU A 176 -3.44 -23.38 -3.79
CA LEU A 176 -4.28 -22.36 -4.42
C LEU A 176 -5.76 -22.47 -4.04
N LYS A 177 -6.19 -23.60 -3.47
CA LYS A 177 -7.54 -23.80 -2.94
C LYS A 177 -7.68 -23.42 -1.47
N THR A 178 -6.56 -23.17 -0.78
CA THR A 178 -6.59 -22.69 0.60
C THR A 178 -7.29 -21.33 0.69
N PRO A 179 -7.91 -21.00 1.83
CA PRO A 179 -8.51 -19.69 2.05
C PRO A 179 -7.55 -18.51 1.79
N PHE A 180 -6.26 -18.69 2.14
CA PHE A 180 -5.18 -17.73 1.94
C PHE A 180 -4.99 -17.35 0.47
N ALA A 181 -4.93 -18.33 -0.42
CA ALA A 181 -4.79 -18.07 -1.85
C ALA A 181 -6.10 -17.53 -2.44
N ARG A 182 -7.24 -18.13 -2.07
CA ARG A 182 -8.54 -17.75 -2.62
C ARG A 182 -8.90 -16.29 -2.36
N VAL A 183 -8.59 -15.75 -1.19
CA VAL A 183 -8.82 -14.32 -0.92
C VAL A 183 -7.95 -13.44 -1.82
N LEU A 184 -6.66 -13.73 -1.94
CA LEU A 184 -5.74 -12.99 -2.80
C LEU A 184 -6.15 -13.04 -4.28
N LEU A 185 -6.71 -14.16 -4.74
CA LEU A 185 -7.17 -14.34 -6.11
C LEU A 185 -8.56 -13.75 -6.38
N SER A 186 -9.37 -13.51 -5.34
CA SER A 186 -10.73 -12.98 -5.44
C SER A 186 -10.77 -11.56 -6.01
N ASN A 187 -11.67 -11.27 -6.96
CA ASN A 187 -11.84 -9.94 -7.56
C ASN A 187 -12.17 -8.82 -6.55
N ALA A 188 -12.67 -9.15 -5.36
CA ALA A 188 -12.93 -8.16 -4.31
C ALA A 188 -11.65 -7.68 -3.61
N CYS A 189 -10.63 -8.52 -3.54
CA CYS A 189 -9.38 -8.19 -2.86
C CYS A 189 -8.51 -7.28 -3.74
N ALA A 190 -8.29 -6.06 -3.30
CA ALA A 190 -7.48 -5.06 -3.99
C ALA A 190 -5.98 -5.21 -3.73
N GLY A 191 -5.60 -5.82 -2.61
CA GLY A 191 -4.21 -5.90 -2.21
C GLY A 191 -3.95 -6.67 -0.91
N THR A 192 -2.67 -6.70 -0.56
CA THR A 192 -2.14 -7.29 0.67
C THR A 192 -1.66 -6.18 1.60
N VAL A 193 -2.00 -6.25 2.88
CA VAL A 193 -1.47 -5.37 3.93
C VAL A 193 -0.51 -6.19 4.78
N LEU A 194 0.78 -5.87 4.72
CA LEU A 194 1.82 -6.51 5.51
C LEU A 194 2.04 -5.72 6.81
N LEU A 195 1.63 -6.31 7.93
CA LEU A 195 1.74 -5.69 9.26
C LEU A 195 3.12 -5.99 9.86
N CYS A 196 4.03 -5.03 9.76
CA CYS A 196 5.42 -5.17 10.18
C CYS A 196 5.60 -4.77 11.65
N ASP A 197 6.15 -5.69 12.44
CA ASP A 197 6.84 -5.35 13.68
C ASP A 197 8.29 -4.94 13.39
N THR A 198 9.03 -4.52 14.41
CA THR A 198 10.43 -4.08 14.29
C THR A 198 11.37 -5.14 13.70
N ALA A 199 11.05 -6.43 13.89
CA ALA A 199 11.83 -7.56 13.38
C ALA A 199 11.35 -8.08 12.01
N VAL A 200 10.29 -7.49 11.44
CA VAL A 200 9.64 -7.95 10.21
C VAL A 200 9.27 -9.44 10.30
N THR A 201 8.80 -9.86 11.49
CA THR A 201 8.46 -11.25 11.82
C THR A 201 7.49 -11.90 10.83
N PRO A 202 6.48 -11.22 10.24
CA PRO A 202 5.61 -11.87 9.26
C PRO A 202 6.41 -12.54 8.14
N LEU A 203 7.44 -11.90 7.58
CA LEU A 203 8.24 -12.47 6.49
C LEU A 203 9.21 -13.57 6.94
N ARG A 204 9.24 -13.89 8.24
CA ARG A 204 9.88 -15.09 8.81
C ARG A 204 8.90 -16.24 9.00
N ARG A 205 7.62 -16.09 8.61
CA ARG A 205 6.59 -17.13 8.69
C ARG A 205 6.25 -17.62 7.30
N VAL A 206 6.25 -18.93 7.11
CA VAL A 206 6.12 -19.52 5.76
C VAL A 206 4.80 -19.19 5.08
N TRP A 207 3.70 -19.07 5.84
CA TRP A 207 2.39 -18.69 5.29
C TRP A 207 2.38 -17.24 4.79
N CYS A 208 3.02 -16.30 5.50
CA CYS A 208 3.16 -14.93 5.03
C CYS A 208 4.13 -14.81 3.85
N VAL A 209 5.17 -15.66 3.78
CA VAL A 209 6.02 -15.77 2.59
C VAL A 209 5.23 -16.27 1.38
N PHE A 210 4.31 -17.24 1.56
CA PHE A 210 3.39 -17.66 0.50
C PHE A 210 2.48 -16.52 0.03
N GLU A 211 1.94 -15.73 0.97
CA GLU A 211 1.12 -14.56 0.67
C GLU A 211 1.92 -13.50 -0.11
N ALA A 212 3.17 -13.26 0.26
CA ALA A 212 4.09 -12.38 -0.47
C ALA A 212 4.39 -12.91 -1.89
N HIS A 213 4.59 -14.23 -2.04
CA HIS A 213 4.79 -14.87 -3.34
C HIS A 213 3.58 -14.69 -4.26
N LEU A 214 2.36 -14.95 -3.79
CA LEU A 214 1.16 -14.72 -4.58
C LEU A 214 0.96 -13.23 -4.91
N THR A 215 1.28 -12.34 -3.96
CA THR A 215 1.28 -10.90 -4.17
C THR A 215 2.23 -10.49 -5.31
N GLN A 216 3.46 -11.02 -5.33
CA GLN A 216 4.43 -10.80 -6.40
C GLN A 216 3.90 -11.23 -7.77
N LEU A 217 3.31 -12.43 -7.84
CA LEU A 217 2.77 -12.96 -9.10
C LEU A 217 1.56 -12.16 -9.60
N LEU A 218 0.69 -11.70 -8.70
CA LEU A 218 -0.46 -10.85 -9.06
C LEU A 218 -0.02 -9.47 -9.54
N ARG A 219 1.05 -8.90 -8.96
CA ARG A 219 1.63 -7.61 -9.38
C ARG A 219 2.29 -7.66 -10.75
N SER A 220 2.99 -8.76 -11.05
CA SER A 220 3.65 -8.96 -12.34
C SER A 220 2.67 -9.30 -13.48
N GLY A 221 1.36 -9.35 -13.20
CA GLY A 221 0.33 -9.62 -14.20
C GLY A 221 0.38 -11.06 -14.71
N HIS A 222 0.77 -12.03 -13.86
CA HIS A 222 0.87 -13.42 -14.25
C HIS A 222 -0.50 -13.98 -14.66
N ALA A 223 -0.76 -13.99 -15.97
CA ALA A 223 -2.09 -14.17 -16.58
C ALA A 223 -2.81 -15.48 -16.21
N LYS A 224 -2.09 -16.47 -15.67
CA LYS A 224 -2.65 -17.75 -15.25
C LYS A 224 -3.31 -17.73 -13.88
N LEU A 225 -3.03 -16.73 -13.04
CA LEU A 225 -3.52 -16.70 -11.65
C LEU A 225 -4.81 -15.90 -11.48
N SER A 226 -4.95 -14.78 -12.18
CA SER A 226 -6.13 -13.94 -12.05
C SER A 226 -6.31 -13.01 -13.25
N ASN A 227 -7.56 -12.61 -13.51
CA ASN A 227 -7.90 -11.58 -14.49
C ASN A 227 -7.73 -10.15 -13.93
N LYS A 228 -7.20 -10.03 -12.71
CA LYS A 228 -6.87 -8.74 -12.07
C LYS A 228 -5.79 -8.00 -12.87
N CYS A 229 -5.94 -6.68 -12.94
CA CYS A 229 -4.99 -5.81 -13.64
C CYS A 229 -3.89 -5.27 -12.73
N SER A 230 -4.06 -5.37 -11.42
CA SER A 230 -3.10 -4.90 -10.41
C SER A 230 -3.47 -5.46 -9.06
N HIS A 231 -2.49 -5.54 -8.16
CA HIS A 231 -2.69 -5.94 -6.77
C HIS A 231 -1.75 -5.12 -5.88
N PHE A 232 -2.29 -4.36 -4.94
CA PHE A 232 -1.49 -3.51 -4.07
C PHE A 232 -0.76 -4.34 -3.00
N MET A 233 0.34 -3.79 -2.49
CA MET A 233 0.98 -4.30 -1.28
C MET A 233 1.29 -3.12 -0.38
N ASP A 234 0.63 -2.97 0.75
CA ASP A 234 0.92 -1.87 1.69
C ASP A 234 1.71 -2.40 2.88
N LEU A 235 2.78 -1.70 3.26
CA LEU A 235 3.56 -2.01 4.46
C LEU A 235 3.08 -1.10 5.58
N VAL A 236 2.53 -1.66 6.65
CA VAL A 236 2.12 -0.87 7.81
C VAL A 236 3.02 -1.27 8.97
N ALA A 237 3.61 -0.28 9.62
CA ALA A 237 4.48 -0.49 10.76
C ALA A 237 4.05 0.42 11.91
N PHE A 238 4.35 -0.03 13.13
CA PHE A 238 4.20 0.77 14.33
C PHE A 238 5.57 0.94 14.99
N HIS A 239 5.80 2.10 15.60
CA HIS A 239 7.01 2.35 16.38
C HIS A 239 6.83 1.88 17.83
N GLU A 240 7.59 0.86 18.23
CA GLU A 240 7.61 0.38 19.62
C GLU A 240 8.14 1.49 20.56
N GLY A 241 7.44 1.77 21.66
CA GLY A 241 7.85 2.76 22.66
C GLY A 241 7.05 4.07 22.70
N GLN A 242 6.10 4.27 21.79
CA GLN A 242 5.13 5.38 21.81
C GLN A 242 3.70 4.85 21.98
N SER A 243 2.73 5.76 22.19
CA SER A 243 1.31 5.39 22.15
C SER A 243 0.97 4.73 20.81
N VAL A 244 0.28 3.59 20.85
CA VAL A 244 0.03 2.74 19.66
C VAL A 244 -0.72 3.50 18.56
N SER A 245 -1.62 4.43 18.89
CA SER A 245 -2.38 5.19 17.90
C SER A 245 -1.56 6.29 17.21
N GLU A 246 -0.52 6.80 17.86
CA GLU A 246 0.29 7.93 17.40
C GLU A 246 1.60 7.49 16.73
N SER A 247 1.84 6.18 16.65
CA SER A 247 3.11 5.59 16.22
C SER A 247 3.01 4.77 14.94
N VAL A 248 1.85 4.78 14.26
CA VAL A 248 1.62 4.01 13.03
C VAL A 248 1.88 4.84 11.79
N ALA A 249 2.65 4.26 10.87
CA ALA A 249 2.88 4.80 9.54
C ALA A 249 2.84 3.69 8.49
N ILE A 250 2.61 4.09 7.24
CA ILE A 250 2.43 3.18 6.11
C ILE A 250 3.46 3.54 5.04
N LEU A 251 4.15 2.57 4.45
CA LEU A 251 4.67 2.71 3.09
C LEU A 251 3.57 2.20 2.16
N GLN A 252 2.79 3.15 1.64
CA GLN A 252 1.66 2.85 0.77
C GLN A 252 2.15 2.68 -0.66
N ASP A 253 1.72 1.60 -1.29
CA ASP A 253 2.07 1.29 -2.66
C ASP A 253 1.23 2.09 -3.65
N GLY A 254 1.94 2.84 -4.49
CA GLY A 254 1.39 3.57 -5.64
C GLY A 254 1.59 2.84 -6.96
N LEU A 255 1.94 1.55 -6.95
CA LEU A 255 2.31 0.67 -8.08
C LEU A 255 3.57 1.07 -8.85
N VAL A 256 3.92 2.35 -8.88
CA VAL A 256 5.13 2.92 -9.49
C VAL A 256 6.06 3.51 -8.42
N GLY A 257 6.03 2.93 -7.22
CA GLY A 257 6.84 3.36 -6.08
C GLY A 257 6.08 3.29 -4.77
N TRP A 258 6.80 3.65 -3.71
CA TRP A 258 6.32 3.65 -2.33
C TRP A 258 6.23 5.08 -1.83
N HIS A 259 5.18 5.36 -1.07
CA HIS A 259 4.93 6.66 -0.48
C HIS A 259 4.61 6.51 1.00
N GLU A 260 5.36 7.19 1.86
CA GLU A 260 5.03 7.21 3.27
C GLU A 260 3.73 8.00 3.52
N ILE A 261 2.77 7.36 4.17
CA ILE A 261 1.58 8.00 4.73
C ILE A 261 1.65 7.92 6.25
N SER A 262 1.74 9.07 6.89
CA SER A 262 1.74 9.20 8.34
C SER A 262 0.82 10.34 8.80
N ALA A 263 0.70 10.59 10.10
CA ALA A 263 -0.05 11.73 10.64
C ALA A 263 0.63 12.25 11.90
N GLY A 264 0.59 13.57 12.10
CA GLY A 264 1.25 14.20 13.23
C GLY A 264 2.75 13.88 13.25
N LEU A 265 3.25 13.37 14.38
CA LEU A 265 4.65 13.01 14.58
C LEU A 265 4.98 11.56 14.17
N ALA A 266 3.98 10.77 13.78
CA ALA A 266 4.22 9.40 13.33
C ALA A 266 5.08 9.40 12.06
N ARG A 267 6.04 8.47 11.98
CA ARG A 267 6.88 8.23 10.80
C ARG A 267 7.07 6.74 10.60
N PHE A 268 7.34 6.32 9.36
CA PHE A 268 7.69 4.92 9.12
C PHE A 268 9.01 4.62 9.86
N PRO A 269 9.05 3.55 10.70
CA PRO A 269 10.27 3.19 11.40
C PRO A 269 11.32 2.72 10.38
N LEU A 270 12.37 3.51 10.17
CA LEU A 270 13.38 3.17 9.17
C LEU A 270 14.17 1.91 9.52
N GLU A 271 14.20 1.53 10.79
CA GLU A 271 14.73 0.25 11.23
C GLU A 271 13.94 -0.95 10.65
N VAL A 272 12.62 -0.82 10.48
CA VAL A 272 11.79 -1.83 9.79
C VAL A 272 12.22 -1.94 8.33
N ALA A 273 12.55 -0.82 7.67
CA ALA A 273 13.08 -0.84 6.31
C ALA A 273 14.44 -1.54 6.25
N ARG A 274 15.35 -1.22 7.17
CA ARG A 274 16.67 -1.87 7.29
C ARG A 274 16.52 -3.38 7.41
N VAL A 275 15.76 -3.85 8.40
CA VAL A 275 15.54 -5.27 8.64
C VAL A 275 14.84 -5.93 7.46
N GLY A 276 13.85 -5.28 6.85
CA GLY A 276 13.14 -5.77 5.67
C GLY A 276 14.05 -6.08 4.47
N THR A 277 15.09 -5.27 4.23
CA THR A 277 16.10 -5.51 3.17
C THR A 277 17.09 -6.64 3.47
N THR A 278 16.99 -7.27 4.64
CA THR A 278 17.88 -8.37 5.07
C THR A 278 17.14 -9.69 5.30
N VAL A 279 15.82 -9.71 5.14
CA VAL A 279 15.02 -10.92 5.30
C VAL A 279 15.43 -11.96 4.25
N ASP A 280 15.57 -13.21 4.66
CA ASP A 280 15.71 -14.33 3.73
C ASP A 280 14.52 -15.28 3.85
N VAL A 281 13.70 -15.35 2.80
CA VAL A 281 12.50 -16.20 2.76
C VAL A 281 12.83 -17.70 2.89
N ARG A 282 14.06 -18.12 2.58
CA ARG A 282 14.52 -19.51 2.80
C ARG A 282 14.41 -19.90 4.27
N MET A 283 14.63 -18.93 5.17
CA MET A 283 14.67 -19.13 6.62
C MET A 283 13.29 -19.11 7.27
N ALA A 284 12.21 -18.95 6.50
CA ALA A 284 10.86 -18.83 7.03
C ALA A 284 10.38 -20.09 7.76
N GLN A 285 9.83 -19.93 8.96
CA GLN A 285 9.45 -21.03 9.83
C GLN A 285 7.94 -21.28 9.80
N ALA A 286 7.56 -22.49 10.20
CA ALA A 286 6.17 -22.92 10.34
C ALA A 286 6.03 -23.73 11.62
N THR A 287 4.88 -23.61 12.30
CA THR A 287 4.55 -24.48 13.42
C THR A 287 4.45 -25.94 12.97
N LEU A 288 3.90 -26.16 11.77
CA LEU A 288 3.81 -27.48 11.16
C LEU A 288 4.84 -27.61 10.04
N GLN A 289 5.74 -28.58 10.18
CA GLN A 289 6.77 -28.81 9.15
C GLN A 289 6.17 -29.17 7.79
N CYS A 290 5.00 -29.83 7.74
CA CYS A 290 4.31 -30.15 6.50
C CYS A 290 3.91 -28.90 5.69
N ASP A 291 3.57 -27.80 6.36
CA ASP A 291 3.25 -26.53 5.71
C ASP A 291 4.50 -25.93 5.10
N ARG A 292 5.63 -25.93 5.84
CA ARG A 292 6.91 -25.47 5.31
C ARG A 292 7.31 -26.27 4.07
N ARG A 293 7.16 -27.59 4.10
CA ARG A 293 7.47 -28.43 2.94
C ARG A 293 6.57 -28.11 1.75
N ALA A 294 5.25 -28.10 1.96
CA ALA A 294 4.28 -27.83 0.91
C ALA A 294 4.51 -26.47 0.24
N ILE A 295 4.63 -25.41 1.03
CA ILE A 295 4.73 -24.03 0.55
C ILE A 295 6.08 -23.78 -0.12
N MET A 296 7.19 -24.17 0.50
CA MET A 296 8.50 -23.90 -0.09
C MET A 296 8.69 -24.68 -1.39
N ASN A 297 8.17 -25.90 -1.50
CA ASN A 297 8.14 -26.64 -2.77
C ASN A 297 7.21 -25.99 -3.81
N HIS A 298 6.08 -25.41 -3.39
CA HIS A 298 5.22 -24.67 -4.29
C HIS A 298 5.90 -23.43 -4.87
N ILE A 299 6.62 -22.67 -4.03
CA ILE A 299 7.36 -21.48 -4.49
C ILE A 299 8.48 -21.89 -5.46
N ALA A 300 9.21 -22.98 -5.17
CA ALA A 300 10.30 -23.44 -6.04
C ALA A 300 9.80 -24.06 -7.36
N PHE A 301 8.80 -24.94 -7.29
CA PHE A 301 8.45 -25.82 -8.41
C PHE A 301 7.04 -25.61 -8.94
N GLY A 302 6.30 -24.63 -8.43
CA GLY A 302 4.90 -24.35 -8.79
C GLY A 302 3.90 -25.39 -8.27
N LYS A 303 4.33 -26.35 -7.44
CA LYS A 303 3.48 -27.43 -6.90
C LYS A 303 3.86 -27.77 -5.46
N ALA A 304 2.86 -27.94 -4.61
CA ALA A 304 3.07 -28.39 -3.24
C ALA A 304 3.57 -29.85 -3.19
N SER A 305 4.56 -30.12 -2.33
CA SER A 305 5.08 -31.46 -2.04
C SER A 305 5.50 -31.59 -0.58
N GLN A 306 5.50 -32.81 -0.05
CA GLN A 306 6.02 -33.15 1.28
C GLN A 306 7.50 -33.54 1.28
N ASP A 307 8.15 -33.45 0.12
CA ASP A 307 9.61 -33.59 -0.02
C ASP A 307 10.35 -32.50 0.75
N VAL A 308 11.61 -32.75 1.08
CA VAL A 308 12.47 -31.73 1.70
C VAL A 308 12.64 -30.58 0.69
N PRO A 309 12.30 -29.32 1.05
CA PRO A 309 12.48 -28.19 0.17
C PRO A 309 13.94 -28.02 -0.23
N ALA A 310 14.15 -27.48 -1.43
CA ALA A 310 15.48 -27.05 -1.85
C ALA A 310 16.04 -26.05 -0.81
N ILE A 311 17.33 -26.15 -0.54
CA ILE A 311 18.02 -25.15 0.31
C ILE A 311 18.10 -23.83 -0.47
N ASP A 312 18.43 -23.93 -1.76
CA ASP A 312 18.54 -22.82 -2.70
C ASP A 312 17.71 -23.08 -3.95
N HIS A 313 17.04 -22.03 -4.44
CA HIS A 313 16.27 -22.06 -5.67
C HIS A 313 16.13 -20.64 -6.22
N SER A 314 16.17 -20.46 -7.54
CA SER A 314 16.06 -19.14 -8.17
C SER A 314 14.74 -18.43 -7.83
N SER A 315 13.65 -19.18 -7.66
CA SER A 315 12.37 -18.61 -7.22
C SER A 315 12.40 -18.05 -5.79
N TYR A 316 13.29 -18.54 -4.92
CA TYR A 316 13.52 -17.93 -3.61
C TYR A 316 14.31 -16.63 -3.75
N ASP A 317 15.30 -16.59 -4.66
CA ASP A 317 16.02 -15.36 -5.00
C ASP A 317 15.08 -14.29 -5.58
N GLU A 318 14.24 -14.66 -6.54
CA GLU A 318 13.24 -13.76 -7.13
C GLU A 318 12.26 -13.23 -6.08
N LEU A 319 11.84 -14.06 -5.13
CA LEU A 319 10.96 -13.65 -4.04
C LEU A 319 11.70 -12.75 -3.03
N ASN A 320 12.95 -13.04 -2.70
CA ASN A 320 13.79 -12.18 -1.87
C ASN A 320 13.98 -10.80 -2.52
N VAL A 321 14.28 -10.73 -3.82
CA VAL A 321 14.37 -9.46 -4.57
C VAL A 321 13.07 -8.68 -4.48
N PHE A 322 11.92 -9.33 -4.66
CA PHE A 322 10.62 -8.68 -4.50
C PHE A 322 10.41 -8.15 -3.08
N VAL A 323 10.65 -8.97 -2.06
CA VAL A 323 10.52 -8.57 -0.66
C VAL A 323 11.45 -7.39 -0.33
N HIS A 324 12.73 -7.48 -0.69
CA HIS A 324 13.71 -6.43 -0.44
C HIS A 324 13.32 -5.13 -1.14
N SER A 325 12.85 -5.20 -2.38
CA SER A 325 12.43 -4.02 -3.15
C SER A 325 11.31 -3.22 -2.47
N ALA A 326 10.46 -3.88 -1.68
CA ALA A 326 9.40 -3.20 -0.93
C ALA A 326 9.93 -2.29 0.19
N PHE A 327 11.12 -2.60 0.74
CA PHE A 327 11.76 -1.84 1.79
C PHE A 327 12.95 -1.00 1.30
N ALA A 328 13.50 -1.32 0.13
CA ALA A 328 14.80 -0.83 -0.32
C ALA A 328 14.86 0.70 -0.44
N SER A 329 13.81 1.34 -0.95
CA SER A 329 13.77 2.81 -1.06
C SER A 329 13.72 3.50 0.31
N ALA A 330 13.02 2.93 1.28
CA ALA A 330 12.99 3.47 2.64
C ALA A 330 14.32 3.27 3.38
N GLU A 331 14.99 2.14 3.14
CA GLU A 331 16.35 1.93 3.67
C GLU A 331 17.36 2.86 2.99
N LEU A 332 17.26 3.08 1.68
CA LEU A 332 18.10 4.04 0.95
C LEU A 332 17.93 5.46 1.53
N TYR A 333 16.70 5.83 1.83
CA TYR A 333 16.40 7.08 2.53
C TYR A 333 17.02 7.13 3.94
N ARG A 334 16.96 6.03 4.71
CA ARG A 334 17.62 5.95 6.03
C ARG A 334 19.12 6.19 5.94
N LEU A 335 19.79 5.58 4.96
CA LEU A 335 21.23 5.75 4.76
C LEU A 335 21.59 7.22 4.47
N ALA A 336 20.75 7.91 3.69
CA ALA A 336 20.89 9.34 3.42
C ALA A 336 20.72 10.21 4.68
N CYS A 337 19.76 9.89 5.55
CA CYS A 337 19.52 10.64 6.79
C CYS A 337 20.59 10.36 7.87
N GLU A 338 20.74 9.09 8.23
CA GLU A 338 21.51 8.65 9.40
C GLU A 338 23.01 8.51 9.12
N ARG A 339 23.38 8.33 7.85
CA ARG A 339 24.78 8.26 7.37
C ARG A 339 25.67 7.34 8.21
N PRO A 340 25.27 6.08 8.48
CA PRO A 340 26.13 5.14 9.20
C PRO A 340 27.41 4.86 8.39
N ALA A 341 28.44 4.34 9.06
CA ALA A 341 29.64 3.87 8.38
C ALA A 341 29.28 2.83 7.29
N GLY A 342 29.85 2.99 6.09
CA GLY A 342 29.55 2.13 4.94
C GLY A 342 28.23 2.42 4.23
N CYS A 343 27.61 3.58 4.47
CA CYS A 343 26.33 3.93 3.85
C CYS A 343 26.38 4.01 2.33
N VAL A 344 27.53 4.38 1.74
CA VAL A 344 27.72 4.46 0.28
C VAL A 344 27.63 3.08 -0.36
N GLU A 345 28.36 2.12 0.21
CA GLU A 345 28.44 0.75 -0.26
C GLU A 345 27.06 0.11 -0.17
N ARG A 346 26.39 0.29 0.98
CA ARG A 346 25.03 -0.22 1.16
C ARG A 346 24.03 0.45 0.22
N ALA A 347 24.14 1.75 -0.04
CA ALA A 347 23.29 2.43 -1.01
C ALA A 347 23.48 1.84 -2.42
N ARG A 348 24.71 1.55 -2.82
CA ARG A 348 25.05 0.91 -4.10
C ARG A 348 24.41 -0.48 -4.22
N GLU A 349 24.45 -1.27 -3.16
CA GLU A 349 23.78 -2.58 -3.10
C GLU A 349 22.27 -2.46 -3.27
N LEU A 350 21.64 -1.52 -2.55
CA LEU A 350 20.18 -1.30 -2.63
C LEU A 350 19.75 -0.86 -4.04
N LEU A 351 20.51 0.04 -4.66
CA LEU A 351 20.26 0.49 -6.03
C LEU A 351 20.42 -0.67 -7.03
N ALA A 352 21.42 -1.54 -6.83
CA ALA A 352 21.58 -2.76 -7.64
C ALA A 352 20.43 -3.77 -7.44
N MET A 353 19.79 -3.78 -6.26
CA MET A 353 18.57 -4.56 -5.97
C MET A 353 17.28 -3.90 -6.48
N GLY A 354 17.37 -2.74 -7.14
CA GLY A 354 16.21 -2.05 -7.71
C GLY A 354 15.51 -1.06 -6.77
N ALA A 355 16.20 -0.57 -5.73
CA ALA A 355 15.71 0.59 -4.98
C ALA A 355 15.48 1.77 -5.93
N ASP A 356 14.32 2.40 -5.84
CA ASP A 356 14.05 3.62 -6.60
C ASP A 356 14.49 4.84 -5.78
N PRO A 357 15.55 5.56 -6.20
CA PRO A 357 16.05 6.73 -5.46
C PRO A 357 15.06 7.91 -5.46
N ASN A 358 13.98 7.83 -6.25
CA ASN A 358 12.93 8.83 -6.36
C ASN A 358 11.66 8.50 -5.58
N SER A 359 11.64 7.38 -4.86
CA SER A 359 10.51 7.01 -4.01
C SER A 359 10.37 7.98 -2.82
N PHE A 360 9.13 8.16 -2.36
CA PHE A 360 8.79 9.20 -1.41
C PHE A 360 8.78 8.64 0.00
N VAL A 361 9.64 9.19 0.85
CA VAL A 361 9.74 8.80 2.24
C VAL A 361 9.69 10.08 3.07
N ARG A 362 8.80 10.12 4.06
CA ARG A 362 8.56 11.26 4.98
C ARG A 362 8.38 12.62 4.29
N GLU A 363 7.15 13.13 4.23
CA GLU A 363 6.86 14.47 3.67
C GLU A 363 7.34 14.65 2.22
N GLY A 364 7.31 13.55 1.50
CA GLY A 364 7.73 13.46 0.12
C GLY A 364 9.19 13.80 -0.15
N ASN A 365 10.05 13.60 0.84
CA ASN A 365 11.47 13.68 0.63
C ASN A 365 11.99 12.43 -0.09
N THR A 366 12.98 12.62 -0.96
CA THR A 366 13.78 11.54 -1.58
C THR A 366 15.09 11.38 -0.81
N ALA A 367 15.90 10.39 -1.18
CA ALA A 367 17.24 10.22 -0.60
C ALA A 367 18.14 11.47 -0.79
N ILE A 368 18.00 12.19 -1.91
CA ILE A 368 18.75 13.44 -2.11
C ILE A 368 18.30 14.53 -1.13
N LEU A 369 17.00 14.67 -0.92
CA LEU A 369 16.45 15.64 0.04
C LEU A 369 16.87 15.31 1.48
N ALA A 370 16.87 14.03 1.84
CA ALA A 370 17.41 13.56 3.12
C ALA A 370 18.89 13.95 3.33
N LEU A 371 19.75 13.79 2.31
CA LEU A 371 21.17 14.15 2.39
C LEU A 371 21.40 15.63 2.67
N VAL A 372 20.50 16.50 2.22
CA VAL A 372 20.62 17.95 2.43
C VAL A 372 19.93 18.43 3.71
N GLY A 373 19.51 17.51 4.58
CA GLY A 373 18.89 17.85 5.86
C GLY A 373 17.40 18.18 5.78
N ALA A 374 16.70 17.79 4.70
CA ALA A 374 15.25 18.03 4.61
C ALA A 374 14.42 17.11 5.53
N ASP A 375 15.01 16.05 6.09
CA ASP A 375 14.31 15.17 7.03
C ASP A 375 14.12 15.88 8.39
N PRO A 376 12.88 16.00 8.90
CA PRO A 376 12.61 16.74 10.13
C PRO A 376 13.20 16.08 11.38
N THR A 377 13.54 14.79 11.33
CA THR A 377 14.20 14.05 12.42
C THR A 377 15.73 14.12 12.36
N GLN A 378 16.29 14.50 11.21
CA GLN A 378 17.74 14.62 10.98
C GLN A 378 18.03 15.86 10.10
N PRO A 379 17.87 17.07 10.63
CA PRO A 379 17.92 18.30 9.83
C PRO A 379 19.34 18.72 9.43
N THR A 380 20.37 17.95 9.80
CA THR A 380 21.77 18.30 9.55
C THR A 380 22.21 17.74 8.19
N PRO A 381 22.62 18.58 7.23
CA PRO A 381 23.12 18.11 5.94
C PRO A 381 24.34 17.19 6.06
N ALA A 382 24.55 16.35 5.04
CA ALA A 382 25.78 15.61 4.82
C ALA A 382 26.98 16.57 4.71
N ASP A 383 28.16 16.13 5.17
CA ASP A 383 29.39 16.84 4.84
C ASP A 383 29.64 16.82 3.33
N LEU A 384 30.44 17.75 2.84
CA LEU A 384 30.62 17.94 1.40
C LEU A 384 31.16 16.67 0.70
N PRO A 385 32.20 15.97 1.20
CA PRO A 385 32.69 14.74 0.56
C PRO A 385 31.60 13.66 0.43
N LEU A 386 30.86 13.39 1.51
CA LEU A 386 29.79 12.40 1.49
C LEU A 386 28.66 12.82 0.57
N LEU A 387 28.25 14.09 0.63
CA LEU A 387 27.21 14.64 -0.24
C LEU A 387 27.58 14.47 -1.72
N GLN A 388 28.82 14.78 -2.09
CA GLN A 388 29.32 14.66 -3.45
C GLN A 388 29.25 13.21 -3.96
N GLU A 389 29.75 12.28 -3.15
CA GLU A 389 29.76 10.86 -3.51
C GLU A 389 28.34 10.30 -3.64
N MET A 390 27.45 10.62 -2.69
CA MET A 390 26.10 10.05 -2.66
C MET A 390 25.19 10.63 -3.72
N VAL A 391 25.23 11.95 -3.93
CA VAL A 391 24.46 12.58 -5.01
C VAL A 391 24.90 12.03 -6.36
N SER A 392 26.21 11.87 -6.57
CA SER A 392 26.74 11.28 -7.82
C SER A 392 26.22 9.84 -8.02
N LEU A 393 26.28 9.01 -6.99
CA LEU A 393 25.77 7.63 -7.01
C LEU A 393 24.26 7.58 -7.31
N LEU A 394 23.47 8.41 -6.63
CA LEU A 394 22.03 8.47 -6.77
C LEU A 394 21.63 8.97 -8.17
N VAL A 395 22.24 10.06 -8.65
CA VAL A 395 21.97 10.61 -9.99
C VAL A 395 22.38 9.63 -11.08
N ALA A 396 23.52 8.95 -10.95
CA ALA A 396 23.94 7.88 -11.87
C ALA A 396 22.94 6.71 -11.90
N SER A 397 22.15 6.55 -10.83
CA SER A 397 21.08 5.55 -10.71
C SER A 397 19.69 6.11 -11.03
N GLY A 398 19.61 7.29 -11.65
CA GLY A 398 18.35 7.91 -12.11
C GLY A 398 17.63 8.77 -11.07
N ALA A 399 18.28 9.15 -9.97
CA ALA A 399 17.70 10.11 -9.03
C ALA A 399 17.51 11.49 -9.68
N ARG A 400 16.35 12.10 -9.43
CA ARG A 400 16.02 13.44 -9.88
C ARG A 400 16.58 14.45 -8.88
N LEU A 401 17.57 15.22 -9.32
CA LEU A 401 18.19 16.26 -8.50
C LEU A 401 17.19 17.38 -8.14
N ASN A 402 16.34 17.76 -9.10
CA ASN A 402 15.33 18.81 -8.98
C ASN A 402 13.98 18.25 -8.54
N HIS A 403 14.01 17.26 -7.67
CA HIS A 403 12.79 16.68 -7.13
C HIS A 403 12.13 17.66 -6.16
N VAL A 404 10.79 17.78 -6.24
CA VAL A 404 9.99 18.68 -5.40
C VAL A 404 9.26 17.88 -4.33
N ASN A 405 9.52 18.15 -3.06
CA ASN A 405 8.87 17.49 -1.92
C ASN A 405 7.44 18.01 -1.64
N SER A 406 6.76 17.49 -0.62
CA SER A 406 5.38 17.90 -0.32
C SER A 406 5.25 19.36 0.15
N HIS A 407 6.36 20.01 0.48
CA HIS A 407 6.45 21.42 0.90
C HIS A 407 6.82 22.36 -0.25
N MET A 408 6.81 21.86 -1.50
CA MET A 408 7.21 22.63 -2.68
C MET A 408 8.66 23.11 -2.62
N GLN A 409 9.56 22.25 -2.14
CA GLN A 409 10.99 22.53 -2.05
C GLN A 409 11.82 21.48 -2.78
N THR A 410 12.89 21.94 -3.42
CA THR A 410 13.96 21.12 -3.99
C THR A 410 15.12 20.95 -3.02
N ALA A 411 16.08 20.07 -3.36
CA ALA A 411 17.30 19.94 -2.58
C ALA A 411 18.13 21.23 -2.53
N LEU A 412 18.10 22.04 -3.61
CA LEU A 412 18.77 23.33 -3.62
C LEU A 412 18.09 24.33 -2.67
N ASP A 413 16.75 24.41 -2.69
CA ASP A 413 15.98 25.31 -1.83
C ASP A 413 16.32 25.10 -0.34
N HIS A 414 16.46 23.84 0.09
CA HIS A 414 16.82 23.49 1.47
C HIS A 414 18.21 24.00 1.87
N ILE A 415 19.21 23.85 1.00
CA ILE A 415 20.57 24.32 1.32
C ILE A 415 20.63 25.85 1.34
N ILE A 416 20.07 26.51 0.33
CA ILE A 416 20.19 27.98 0.21
C ILE A 416 19.37 28.72 1.28
N ALA A 417 18.32 28.09 1.83
CA ALA A 417 17.59 28.63 2.97
C ALA A 417 18.47 28.77 4.23
N THR A 418 19.55 27.98 4.32
CA THR A 418 20.52 28.06 5.43
C THR A 418 21.73 28.92 5.05
N ASP A 419 22.35 28.64 3.90
CA ASP A 419 23.51 29.38 3.39
C ASP A 419 23.61 29.23 1.85
N GLU A 420 23.25 30.31 1.14
CA GLU A 420 23.26 30.38 -0.33
C GLU A 420 24.66 30.21 -0.94
N ALA A 421 25.71 30.60 -0.21
CA ALA A 421 27.10 30.56 -0.67
C ALA A 421 27.84 29.29 -0.20
N SER A 422 27.14 28.36 0.46
CA SER A 422 27.76 27.14 0.97
C SER A 422 28.40 26.31 -0.16
N PRO A 423 29.54 25.62 0.10
CA PRO A 423 30.15 24.72 -0.86
C PRO A 423 29.18 23.64 -1.39
N ALA A 424 28.22 23.23 -0.57
CA ALA A 424 27.18 22.29 -0.95
C ALA A 424 26.20 22.89 -1.98
N ALA A 425 25.77 24.15 -1.81
CA ALA A 425 24.94 24.84 -2.80
C ALA A 425 25.68 25.01 -4.13
N VAL A 426 26.97 25.38 -4.09
CA VAL A 426 27.82 25.48 -5.28
C VAL A 426 27.93 24.14 -6.00
N PHE A 427 28.17 23.06 -5.25
CA PHE A 427 28.22 21.71 -5.81
C PHE A 427 26.89 21.30 -6.44
N LEU A 428 25.75 21.46 -5.75
CA LEU A 428 24.44 21.10 -6.31
C LEU A 428 24.13 21.88 -7.59
N ARG A 429 24.38 23.20 -7.63
CA ARG A 429 24.24 24.01 -8.85
C ARG A 429 25.12 23.49 -9.99
N SER A 430 26.36 23.08 -9.69
CA SER A 430 27.26 22.48 -10.69
C SER A 430 26.74 21.15 -11.27
N GLN A 431 25.87 20.44 -10.53
CA GLN A 431 25.18 19.23 -10.99
C GLN A 431 23.84 19.52 -11.70
N GLY A 432 23.48 20.80 -11.88
CA GLY A 432 22.22 21.20 -12.50
C GLY A 432 21.04 21.29 -11.53
N ALA A 433 21.31 21.42 -10.22
CA ALA A 433 20.26 21.68 -9.25
C ALA A 433 19.69 23.09 -9.47
N VAL A 434 18.36 23.21 -9.43
CA VAL A 434 17.61 24.46 -9.54
C VAL A 434 16.57 24.55 -8.43
N SER A 435 16.03 25.74 -8.20
CA SER A 435 14.98 26.00 -7.21
C SER A 435 13.64 25.39 -7.61
N PHE A 436 12.68 25.38 -6.68
CA PHE A 436 11.28 25.04 -6.98
C PHE A 436 10.69 25.96 -8.05
N GLU A 437 10.91 27.28 -7.97
CA GLU A 437 10.38 28.24 -8.94
C GLU A 437 10.77 27.89 -10.38
N GLU A 438 12.01 27.46 -10.58
CA GLU A 438 12.53 27.06 -11.89
C GLU A 438 12.09 25.65 -12.32
N SER A 439 11.90 24.72 -11.37
CA SER A 439 11.57 23.32 -11.67
C SER A 439 10.07 22.96 -11.61
N ALA A 440 9.22 23.84 -11.07
CA ALA A 440 7.82 23.54 -10.77
C ALA A 440 7.04 23.08 -11.99
N SER A 441 7.25 23.72 -13.15
CA SER A 441 6.57 23.35 -14.40
C SER A 441 6.95 21.95 -14.89
N ALA A 442 8.24 21.60 -14.81
CA ALA A 442 8.72 20.28 -15.19
C ALA A 442 8.24 19.19 -14.21
N ALA A 443 8.21 19.51 -12.92
CA ALA A 443 7.66 18.61 -11.89
C ALA A 443 6.16 18.37 -12.11
N GLU A 444 5.38 19.43 -12.40
CA GLU A 444 3.95 19.34 -12.71
C GLU A 444 3.70 18.47 -13.95
N GLU A 445 4.44 18.68 -15.04
CA GLU A 445 4.33 17.90 -16.27
C GLU A 445 4.62 16.40 -16.04
N LEU A 446 5.65 16.11 -15.25
CA LEU A 446 6.04 14.74 -14.91
C LEU A 446 4.95 14.00 -14.13
N TRP A 447 4.39 14.63 -13.10
CA TRP A 447 3.29 14.03 -12.32
C TRP A 447 2.03 13.85 -13.15
N ASN A 448 1.67 14.86 -13.95
CA ASN A 448 0.52 14.77 -14.84
C ASN A 448 0.69 13.68 -15.91
N SER A 449 1.92 13.45 -16.38
CA SER A 449 2.24 12.36 -17.29
C SER A 449 2.07 10.98 -16.63
N ARG A 450 2.48 10.83 -15.37
CA ARG A 450 2.25 9.60 -14.58
C ARG A 450 0.77 9.34 -14.37
N ILE A 451 0.02 10.33 -13.88
CA ILE A 451 -1.44 10.23 -13.68
C ILE A 451 -2.13 9.83 -14.99
N LYS A 452 -1.76 10.46 -16.11
CA LYS A 452 -2.29 10.13 -17.43
C LYS A 452 -1.99 8.69 -17.86
N ALA A 453 -0.79 8.18 -17.58
CA ALA A 453 -0.44 6.78 -17.87
C ALA A 453 -1.31 5.81 -17.07
N VAL A 454 -1.54 6.08 -15.79
CA VAL A 454 -2.44 5.30 -14.92
C VAL A 454 -3.87 5.29 -15.45
N LEU A 455 -4.43 6.47 -15.74
CA LEU A 455 -5.78 6.64 -16.27
C LEU A 455 -5.98 5.91 -17.61
N ARG A 456 -4.95 5.88 -18.48
CA ARG A 456 -4.99 5.12 -19.73
C ARG A 456 -5.18 3.62 -19.48
N ARG A 457 -4.46 3.03 -18.52
CA ARG A 457 -4.65 1.62 -18.14
C ARG A 457 -6.06 1.33 -17.62
N GLY A 458 -6.68 2.32 -16.98
CA GLY A 458 -8.08 2.28 -16.52
C GLY A 458 -9.14 2.44 -17.62
N GLY A 459 -8.76 2.72 -18.87
CA GLY A 459 -9.69 2.94 -19.98
C GLY A 459 -10.25 4.37 -20.09
N PHE A 460 -9.61 5.36 -19.45
CA PHE A 460 -9.98 6.79 -19.57
C PHE A 460 -9.31 7.49 -20.79
N GLY A 461 -8.50 6.75 -21.56
CA GLY A 461 -7.80 7.25 -22.73
C GLY A 461 -8.53 7.00 -24.06
N ALA A 462 -8.12 7.71 -25.11
CA ALA A 462 -8.43 7.32 -26.48
C ALA A 462 -7.74 5.99 -26.81
N PRO A 463 -8.35 5.11 -27.64
CA PRO A 463 -7.68 3.90 -28.10
C PRO A 463 -6.44 4.28 -28.90
N THR A 464 -5.32 3.64 -28.60
CA THR A 464 -4.10 3.72 -29.40
C THR A 464 -4.25 2.85 -30.66
N ASP A 465 -3.40 3.05 -31.67
CA ASP A 465 -3.39 2.17 -32.84
C ASP A 465 -2.98 0.73 -32.47
N GLU A 466 -2.24 0.53 -31.38
CA GLU A 466 -1.93 -0.78 -30.82
C GLU A 466 -3.18 -1.49 -30.28
N ASP A 467 -4.09 -0.75 -29.62
CA ASP A 467 -5.37 -1.27 -29.10
C ASP A 467 -6.33 -1.76 -30.20
N ARG A 468 -6.14 -1.31 -31.45
CA ARG A 468 -7.00 -1.70 -32.58
C ARG A 468 -6.67 -3.08 -33.13
N SER A 469 -5.47 -3.60 -32.84
CA SER A 469 -5.00 -4.84 -33.44
C SER A 469 -5.68 -6.07 -32.83
N HIS A 470 -5.77 -6.18 -31.49
CA HIS A 470 -6.34 -7.35 -30.81
C HIS A 470 -7.12 -6.95 -29.53
N SER A 471 -8.43 -7.23 -29.52
CA SER A 471 -9.44 -6.99 -28.44
C SER A 471 -10.18 -5.65 -28.47
N LYS A 472 -11.42 -5.63 -27.93
CA LYS A 472 -12.21 -4.39 -27.80
C LYS A 472 -11.47 -3.43 -26.85
N PRO A 473 -11.39 -2.12 -27.17
CA PRO A 473 -10.73 -1.16 -26.30
C PRO A 473 -11.36 -1.16 -24.90
N THR A 474 -10.52 -1.09 -23.87
CA THR A 474 -10.93 -0.99 -22.47
C THR A 474 -11.77 0.28 -22.27
N GLN A 475 -12.96 0.12 -21.69
CA GLN A 475 -13.85 1.24 -21.38
C GLN A 475 -13.76 1.54 -19.88
N ALA A 476 -13.63 2.81 -19.51
CA ALA A 476 -13.68 3.20 -18.09
C ALA A 476 -15.11 3.18 -17.51
N PHE A 477 -16.10 3.42 -18.36
CA PHE A 477 -17.51 3.54 -17.96
C PHE A 477 -18.39 2.49 -18.64
N GLY A 478 -19.38 1.98 -17.92
CA GLY A 478 -20.40 1.06 -18.43
C GLY A 478 -21.83 1.49 -18.11
N GLY A 479 -22.79 0.58 -18.32
CA GLY A 479 -24.21 0.78 -17.96
C GLY A 479 -25.09 1.39 -19.06
N ALA A 480 -24.71 1.27 -20.33
CA ALA A 480 -25.47 1.81 -21.46
C ALA A 480 -26.71 0.99 -21.88
N GLY A 481 -26.96 -0.18 -21.27
CA GLY A 481 -28.16 -0.99 -21.56
C GLY A 481 -29.36 -0.51 -20.73
N GLY A 482 -30.38 0.04 -21.38
CA GLY A 482 -31.71 0.25 -20.76
C GLY A 482 -31.93 1.55 -19.97
N GLY A 483 -31.33 2.68 -20.37
CA GLY A 483 -31.63 4.00 -19.80
C GLY A 483 -30.73 4.49 -18.65
N GLY A 484 -29.62 3.79 -18.38
CA GLY A 484 -28.62 4.22 -17.39
C GLY A 484 -27.83 5.46 -17.84
N SER A 485 -27.27 6.20 -16.86
CA SER A 485 -26.48 7.42 -17.09
C SER A 485 -25.16 7.22 -17.85
N GLY A 486 -24.72 5.98 -18.07
CA GLY A 486 -23.44 5.67 -18.69
C GLY A 486 -22.22 6.19 -17.91
N ALA A 487 -22.40 6.43 -16.60
CA ALA A 487 -21.39 6.98 -15.69
C ALA A 487 -20.92 5.97 -14.62
N LYS A 488 -21.39 4.71 -14.68
CA LYS A 488 -20.92 3.66 -13.77
C LYS A 488 -19.49 3.30 -14.12
N LEU A 489 -18.56 3.47 -13.18
CA LEU A 489 -17.18 3.04 -13.35
C LEU A 489 -17.11 1.52 -13.43
N LEU A 490 -16.21 1.01 -14.27
CA LEU A 490 -15.85 -0.40 -14.31
C LEU A 490 -14.68 -0.67 -13.36
N GLY A 491 -14.52 -1.91 -12.89
CA GLY A 491 -13.52 -2.24 -11.87
C GLY A 491 -12.08 -1.84 -12.21
N ARG A 492 -11.66 -1.94 -13.48
CA ARG A 492 -10.33 -1.45 -13.92
C ARG A 492 -10.19 0.07 -13.77
N ALA A 493 -11.26 0.81 -14.03
CA ALA A 493 -11.30 2.26 -13.90
C ALA A 493 -11.21 2.67 -12.42
N GLU A 494 -12.03 2.06 -11.56
CA GLU A 494 -11.99 2.27 -10.10
C GLU A 494 -10.60 2.00 -9.54
N GLN A 495 -9.98 0.90 -9.97
CA GLN A 495 -8.63 0.54 -9.56
C GLN A 495 -7.57 1.57 -10.00
N SER A 496 -7.65 2.05 -11.25
CA SER A 496 -6.74 3.11 -11.71
C SER A 496 -6.93 4.42 -10.94
N LEU A 497 -8.16 4.75 -10.52
CA LEU A 497 -8.42 5.93 -9.70
C LEU A 497 -7.88 5.78 -8.28
N ARG A 498 -7.88 4.56 -7.72
CA ARG A 498 -7.18 4.27 -6.44
C ARG A 498 -5.68 4.54 -6.53
N GLU A 499 -5.07 4.17 -7.64
CA GLU A 499 -3.65 4.47 -7.90
C GLU A 499 -3.43 5.98 -8.10
N VAL A 500 -4.28 6.68 -8.87
CA VAL A 500 -4.21 8.15 -9.01
C VAL A 500 -4.33 8.83 -7.65
N ALA A 501 -5.24 8.39 -6.79
CA ALA A 501 -5.38 8.94 -5.44
C ALA A 501 -4.10 8.78 -4.60
N SER A 502 -3.36 7.67 -4.75
CA SER A 502 -2.05 7.50 -4.11
C SER A 502 -1.00 8.48 -4.66
N LEU A 503 -1.02 8.79 -5.96
CA LEU A 503 -0.10 9.77 -6.55
C LEU A 503 -0.43 11.21 -6.11
N THR A 504 -1.70 11.58 -5.98
CA THR A 504 -2.08 12.95 -5.59
C THR A 504 -1.87 13.23 -4.10
N LYS A 505 -1.90 12.20 -3.24
CA LYS A 505 -1.57 12.29 -1.80
C LYS A 505 -0.18 12.84 -1.52
N ILE A 506 0.73 12.75 -2.49
CA ILE A 506 2.09 13.28 -2.38
C ILE A 506 2.08 14.81 -2.15
N TYR A 507 1.15 15.52 -2.81
CA TYR A 507 1.00 16.96 -2.69
C TYR A 507 -0.42 17.27 -2.21
N PRO A 508 -0.75 17.03 -0.94
CA PRO A 508 -2.13 17.05 -0.46
C PRO A 508 -2.77 18.44 -0.54
N ALA A 509 -1.98 19.51 -0.53
CA ALA A 509 -2.44 20.89 -0.66
C ALA A 509 -2.64 21.34 -2.13
N SER A 510 -2.11 20.60 -3.11
CA SER A 510 -2.21 20.98 -4.52
C SER A 510 -3.62 20.76 -5.06
N VAL A 511 -4.12 21.78 -5.78
CA VAL A 511 -5.40 21.71 -6.50
C VAL A 511 -5.28 20.71 -7.64
N CYS A 512 -6.24 19.81 -7.71
CA CYS A 512 -6.40 18.88 -8.81
C CYS A 512 -7.60 19.27 -9.68
N SER A 513 -7.49 19.18 -11.00
CA SER A 513 -8.62 19.35 -11.92
C SER A 513 -9.06 18.01 -12.49
N ILE A 514 -10.36 17.82 -12.64
CA ILE A 514 -10.97 16.71 -13.36
C ILE A 514 -11.66 17.31 -14.58
N GLU A 515 -11.07 17.09 -15.75
CA GLU A 515 -11.59 17.58 -17.01
C GLU A 515 -12.44 16.50 -17.67
N THR A 516 -13.73 16.80 -17.90
CA THR A 516 -14.59 15.94 -18.70
C THR A 516 -15.07 16.64 -19.97
N PRO A 517 -15.13 15.93 -21.10
CA PRO A 517 -15.64 16.52 -22.34
C PRO A 517 -17.15 16.75 -22.26
N SER A 518 -17.63 17.94 -22.65
CA SER A 518 -19.08 18.15 -22.82
C SER A 518 -19.58 17.41 -24.05
N GLY A 519 -20.38 16.38 -23.82
CA GLY A 519 -21.02 15.62 -24.88
C GLY A 519 -22.46 15.25 -24.52
N PRO A 520 -23.25 14.79 -25.52
CA PRO A 520 -24.63 14.34 -25.30
C PRO A 520 -24.76 13.24 -24.23
N HIS A 521 -23.67 12.50 -23.99
CA HIS A 521 -23.57 11.41 -23.01
C HIS A 521 -23.15 11.85 -21.60
N ASP A 522 -22.81 13.13 -21.37
CA ASP A 522 -22.42 13.64 -20.05
C ASP A 522 -23.06 15.01 -19.75
N LYS A 523 -24.33 15.21 -20.17
CA LYS A 523 -25.05 16.49 -20.07
C LYS A 523 -25.12 17.10 -18.66
N LEU A 524 -24.94 16.28 -17.61
CA LEU A 524 -25.03 16.69 -16.20
C LEU A 524 -23.68 16.57 -15.45
N GLY A 525 -22.57 16.33 -16.18
CA GLY A 525 -21.24 16.11 -15.59
C GLY A 525 -21.19 14.90 -14.67
N LEU A 526 -22.01 13.87 -14.93
CA LEU A 526 -22.13 12.70 -14.07
C LEU A 526 -20.86 11.87 -14.08
N ARG A 527 -20.13 11.82 -15.20
CA ARG A 527 -18.85 11.11 -15.27
C ARG A 527 -17.78 11.81 -14.44
N GLY A 528 -17.70 13.13 -14.52
CA GLY A 528 -16.79 13.93 -13.71
C GLY A 528 -17.09 13.75 -12.22
N LYS A 529 -18.38 13.81 -11.84
CA LYS A 529 -18.83 13.55 -10.46
C LYS A 529 -18.52 12.12 -10.00
N ALA A 530 -18.68 11.12 -10.86
CA ALA A 530 -18.36 9.73 -10.53
C ALA A 530 -16.85 9.54 -10.30
N VAL A 531 -15.99 10.16 -11.12
CA VAL A 531 -14.54 10.14 -10.91
C VAL A 531 -14.15 10.88 -9.64
N LEU A 532 -14.74 12.05 -9.39
CA LEU A 532 -14.51 12.80 -8.15
C LEU A 532 -14.89 11.98 -6.91
N ALA A 533 -16.08 11.37 -6.93
CA ALA A 533 -16.53 10.50 -5.85
C ALA A 533 -15.56 9.32 -5.65
N ALA A 534 -15.13 8.67 -6.74
CA ALA A 534 -14.18 7.55 -6.64
C ALA A 534 -12.79 7.97 -6.11
N LEU A 535 -12.27 9.14 -6.50
CA LEU A 535 -11.00 9.67 -5.98
C LEU A 535 -11.09 10.00 -4.48
N LYS A 536 -12.19 10.66 -4.06
CA LYS A 536 -12.47 10.92 -2.65
C LYS A 536 -12.62 9.60 -1.87
N ALA A 537 -13.45 8.68 -2.37
CA ALA A 537 -13.61 7.36 -1.77
C ALA A 537 -12.28 6.57 -1.68
N ALA A 538 -11.30 6.84 -2.55
CA ALA A 538 -9.95 6.25 -2.52
C ALA A 538 -8.94 7.00 -1.62
N GLY A 539 -9.40 7.96 -0.81
CA GLY A 539 -8.55 8.65 0.16
C GLY A 539 -7.85 9.90 -0.38
N ALA A 540 -8.14 10.39 -1.59
CA ALA A 540 -7.44 11.55 -2.15
C ALA A 540 -7.75 12.84 -1.36
N PRO A 541 -6.76 13.47 -0.69
CA PRO A 541 -6.97 14.63 0.19
C PRO A 541 -7.11 15.95 -0.57
N ASN A 542 -6.77 15.95 -1.85
CA ASN A 542 -6.64 17.16 -2.66
C ASN A 542 -7.97 17.90 -2.83
N PRO A 543 -7.96 19.24 -2.89
CA PRO A 543 -9.08 19.98 -3.45
C PRO A 543 -9.22 19.65 -4.93
N PHE A 544 -10.45 19.33 -5.37
CA PHE A 544 -10.75 18.97 -6.76
C PHE A 544 -11.70 19.96 -7.43
N GLU A 545 -11.33 20.39 -8.64
CA GLU A 545 -12.16 21.22 -9.51
C GLU A 545 -12.71 20.39 -10.68
N LEU A 546 -14.03 20.42 -10.88
CA LEU A 546 -14.64 19.84 -12.07
C LEU A 546 -14.63 20.86 -13.21
N ARG A 547 -13.94 20.55 -14.31
CA ARG A 547 -13.83 21.40 -15.50
C ARG A 547 -14.45 20.73 -16.71
N CYS A 548 -15.02 21.55 -17.59
CA CYS A 548 -15.61 21.11 -18.84
C CYS A 548 -14.68 21.43 -20.01
N SER A 549 -14.08 20.40 -20.61
CA SER A 549 -13.10 20.58 -21.70
C SER A 549 -13.79 20.71 -23.07
N GLY A 550 -14.56 21.79 -23.28
CA GLY A 550 -15.12 22.16 -24.59
C GLY A 550 -16.03 21.12 -25.28
N PRO A 551 -16.52 21.43 -26.50
CA PRO A 551 -17.43 20.56 -27.23
C PRO A 551 -16.74 19.30 -27.77
N TYR A 552 -17.45 18.18 -27.68
CA TYR A 552 -17.09 16.85 -28.17
C TYR A 552 -16.50 16.84 -29.60
N HIS A 553 -15.36 16.16 -29.81
CA HIS A 553 -14.78 16.00 -31.15
C HIS A 553 -15.67 15.06 -32.00
N PRO A 554 -16.14 15.49 -33.20
CA PRO A 554 -17.17 14.78 -33.96
C PRO A 554 -16.75 13.40 -34.53
N ARG A 555 -15.46 13.03 -34.45
CA ARG A 555 -14.95 11.75 -34.96
C ARG A 555 -15.04 10.56 -33.98
N GLY A 556 -15.92 10.61 -32.98
CA GLY A 556 -16.20 9.45 -32.11
C GLY A 556 -15.04 9.02 -31.22
N SER A 557 -14.07 9.90 -30.94
CA SER A 557 -13.01 9.62 -29.98
C SER A 557 -13.60 9.49 -28.57
N LEU A 558 -13.27 8.39 -27.88
CA LEU A 558 -13.64 8.14 -26.48
C LEU A 558 -13.32 9.36 -25.59
N PRO A 559 -14.11 9.58 -24.52
CA PRO A 559 -13.92 10.73 -23.66
C PRO A 559 -12.53 10.70 -23.04
N LEU A 560 -11.67 11.64 -23.43
CA LEU A 560 -10.42 11.91 -22.74
C LEU A 560 -10.79 12.58 -21.41
N LEU A 561 -11.05 11.78 -20.39
CA LEU A 561 -11.10 12.28 -19.03
C LEU A 561 -9.67 12.52 -18.57
N ARG A 562 -9.38 13.71 -18.06
CA ARG A 562 -8.06 14.05 -17.52
C ARG A 562 -8.19 14.35 -16.04
N VAL A 563 -7.27 13.82 -15.25
CA VAL A 563 -7.01 14.29 -13.90
C VAL A 563 -5.65 14.95 -13.95
N GLN A 564 -5.54 16.18 -13.45
CA GLN A 564 -4.27 16.91 -13.41
C GLN A 564 -4.05 17.49 -12.03
N ILE A 565 -2.80 17.54 -11.60
CA ILE A 565 -2.34 18.26 -10.42
C ILE A 565 -1.69 19.58 -10.84
N SER A 566 -1.92 20.64 -10.07
CA SER A 566 -1.25 21.94 -10.22
C SER A 566 -0.29 22.14 -9.07
N LEU A 567 1.01 22.25 -9.37
CA LEU A 567 2.03 22.58 -8.36
C LEU A 567 2.26 24.10 -8.28
N VAL A 568 1.98 24.81 -9.37
CA VAL A 568 2.05 26.28 -9.44
C VAL A 568 0.66 26.87 -9.20
N ASP A 569 0.58 27.92 -8.39
CA ASP A 569 -0.65 28.69 -8.24
C ASP A 569 -0.85 29.61 -9.46
N LYS A 570 -1.62 29.13 -10.43
CA LYS A 570 -1.94 29.89 -11.64
C LYS A 570 -2.92 31.05 -11.39
N SER A 571 -3.47 31.16 -10.17
CA SER A 571 -4.36 32.26 -9.80
C SER A 571 -3.61 33.54 -9.42
N ASN A 572 -2.28 33.46 -9.22
CA ASN A 572 -1.42 34.59 -8.90
C ASN A 572 -0.50 34.96 -10.10
N PRO A 573 -0.93 35.86 -11.01
CA PRO A 573 -0.26 36.10 -12.30
C PRO A 573 1.15 36.71 -12.21
N SER A 574 1.63 37.10 -11.02
CA SER A 574 3.01 37.56 -10.83
C SER A 574 4.05 36.44 -10.98
N GLU A 575 3.72 35.20 -10.65
CA GLU A 575 4.63 34.04 -10.80
C GLU A 575 4.62 33.45 -12.22
N ALA A 576 3.49 33.53 -12.93
CA ALA A 576 3.34 33.01 -14.29
C ALA A 576 4.13 33.79 -15.36
N GLN A 577 4.58 35.01 -15.07
CA GLN A 577 5.37 35.82 -16.00
C GLN A 577 6.89 35.59 -15.88
N ALA A 578 7.39 35.08 -14.74
CA ALA A 578 8.79 34.71 -14.57
C ALA A 578 9.14 33.41 -15.31
N THR A 579 8.25 32.42 -15.24
CA THR A 579 8.42 31.08 -15.84
C THR A 579 8.50 31.08 -17.38
N ASN A 580 7.83 32.02 -18.07
CA ASN A 580 7.89 32.11 -19.54
C ASN A 580 9.18 32.75 -20.08
N ARG A 581 9.97 33.46 -19.25
CA ARG A 581 11.25 34.03 -19.70
C ARG A 581 12.41 33.04 -19.67
N GLY A 582 12.38 32.05 -18.76
CA GLY A 582 13.43 31.03 -18.65
C GLY A 582 13.39 29.94 -19.74
N LEU A 583 12.21 29.65 -20.31
CA LEU A 583 12.04 28.59 -21.31
C LEU A 583 12.53 28.95 -22.73
N GLN A 584 12.78 30.24 -23.01
CA GLN A 584 13.31 30.64 -24.33
C GLN A 584 14.83 30.43 -24.47
N ASP A 585 15.59 30.32 -23.37
CA ASP A 585 17.05 30.19 -23.40
C ASP A 585 17.59 28.74 -23.29
N VAL A 586 16.74 27.75 -22.98
CA VAL A 586 17.18 26.36 -22.73
C VAL A 586 17.11 25.46 -23.99
N THR A 587 16.70 25.97 -25.15
CA THR A 587 16.63 25.19 -26.40
C THR A 587 17.98 24.99 -27.12
N SER A 588 19.13 25.33 -26.52
CA SER A 588 20.44 25.26 -27.18
C SER A 588 21.44 24.20 -26.67
N ILE A 589 21.08 23.32 -25.73
CA ILE A 589 22.01 22.27 -25.25
C ILE A 589 21.38 20.87 -25.40
N ALA A 590 21.49 20.30 -26.59
CA ALA A 590 21.39 18.86 -26.81
C ALA A 590 22.02 18.46 -28.16
N THR A 591 23.33 18.17 -28.16
CA THR A 591 23.93 17.19 -29.08
C THR A 591 25.18 16.59 -28.45
N LEU A 592 25.04 15.40 -27.84
CA LEU A 592 26.14 14.45 -27.66
C LEU A 592 25.65 13.04 -28.04
N PRO A 593 26.51 12.19 -28.61
CA PRO A 593 26.09 11.17 -29.57
C PRO A 593 25.77 9.82 -28.91
N GLU A 594 24.71 9.18 -29.39
CA GLU A 594 24.47 7.75 -29.23
C GLU A 594 25.61 6.95 -29.87
N ARG A 595 26.36 6.19 -29.07
CA ARG A 595 27.00 4.94 -29.54
C ARG A 595 27.34 3.99 -28.40
N ALA A 596 26.87 2.76 -28.61
CA ALA A 596 27.41 1.48 -28.17
C ALA A 596 27.06 0.94 -26.78
N LEU A 597 25.95 0.19 -26.71
CA LEU A 597 25.88 -1.08 -25.97
C LEU A 597 25.03 -2.08 -26.78
N SER A 598 25.65 -2.72 -27.77
CA SER A 598 25.19 -4.00 -28.30
C SER A 598 26.22 -5.06 -27.92
N LEU A 599 25.91 -5.91 -26.93
CA LEU A 599 26.67 -7.13 -26.69
C LEU A 599 25.75 -8.35 -26.77
N ARG A 600 26.02 -9.06 -27.87
CA ARG A 600 25.61 -10.38 -28.34
C ARG A 600 25.24 -11.37 -27.23
N ARG A 601 24.05 -11.96 -27.37
CA ARG A 601 23.84 -13.39 -27.06
C ARG A 601 24.32 -14.20 -28.24
N THR A 602 25.31 -15.05 -28.04
CA THR A 602 25.59 -16.20 -28.91
C THR A 602 25.48 -17.47 -28.07
N SER A 603 24.75 -18.41 -28.65
CA SER A 603 24.55 -19.79 -28.24
C SER A 603 25.84 -20.58 -28.04
N ALA A 604 25.88 -21.35 -26.96
CA ALA A 604 26.32 -22.75 -26.90
C ALA A 604 25.57 -23.42 -25.73
#